data_AF-X6MWW9-F1
#
_entry.id   AF-X6MWW9-F1
#
_cell.length_a   1.000
_cell.length_b   1.000
_cell.length_c   1.000
_cell.angle_alpha   90.00
_cell.angle_beta   90.00
_cell.angle_gamma   90.00
#
_symmetry.space_group_name_H-M   'P 1'
#
loop_
_entity.id
_entity.type
_entity.pdbx_description
1 polymer ?
#
loop_
_entity_poly.entity_id
_entity_poly.type
_entity_poly.pdbx_seq_one_letter_code
_entity_poly.pdbx_strand_id
1 'polypeptide(L)'
;MSLLEVSVIIGSKKYRCGLSSLTLKTLKRQVLEISKRDDENNGNELIKITDSNGYEIKTDNDFQKAIERDKLEFNVYFQSNKMKNDNNIVTLDFKNHWNKSWRKSNVEAAKKVEEMLKKKEQGLIIVVTNSSQFQYYKKYFGEYLLYIIKCNMIIFKNINIDGNVYSVNCEIQCQGDNINVTTQLFVTNNTIITSQLKNLISPIQWDTNIHCNIPVQLQEFEDQKEKCYDLKQFDTAIFHLEKHLRISIDTFGINHPYVAIAYNLLGFTYDDKGQYDEAIDYYEKSLNIVLGLFGVNCAFVAALKNDESIAYYEKVLQIRLCISKTNQADIAQSYNNLGHAYSDNGSYHKATEYYENALNIYLSMFGTNHPDVADSYTLLGIVSKNKGEFDKTIELYDIALKIRREIFGSANKTVGDSCWNLGLAFERKGQNEIACKYYLEAWKIYSMFLGEWNEETLEAKQKIKKALRKRVDGE
;
A
#
# COMPACT_ATOMS: atom_id res chain seq x y z
N MET A 1 -10.17 -49.88 9.66
CA MET A 1 -10.16 -48.66 10.50
C MET A 1 -10.76 -47.55 9.67
N SER A 2 -11.85 -46.94 10.11
CA SER A 2 -12.36 -45.72 9.51
C SER A 2 -11.32 -44.61 9.73
N LEU A 3 -10.94 -43.89 8.66
CA LEU A 3 -10.14 -42.69 8.77
C LEU A 3 -10.99 -41.62 9.45
N LEU A 4 -10.49 -40.98 10.51
CA LEU A 4 -11.13 -39.79 11.02
C LEU A 4 -10.75 -38.62 10.10
N GLU A 5 -11.75 -37.96 9.52
CA GLU A 5 -11.53 -36.73 8.77
C GLU A 5 -11.52 -35.53 9.71
N VAL A 6 -10.44 -34.75 9.65
CA VAL A 6 -10.32 -33.46 10.34
C VAL A 6 -9.98 -32.38 9.33
N SER A 7 -10.39 -31.14 9.61
CA SER A 7 -9.98 -29.97 8.85
C SER A 7 -8.80 -29.27 9.52
N VAL A 8 -7.83 -28.89 8.71
CA VAL A 8 -6.65 -28.12 9.12
C VAL A 8 -6.67 -26.79 8.39
N ILE A 9 -6.57 -25.70 9.14
CA ILE A 9 -6.51 -24.34 8.59
C ILE A 9 -5.08 -23.84 8.71
N ILE A 10 -4.47 -23.49 7.57
CA ILE A 10 -3.13 -22.88 7.47
C ILE A 10 -3.31 -21.53 6.77
N GLY A 11 -3.03 -20.44 7.47
CA GLY A 11 -3.31 -19.09 6.96
C GLY A 11 -4.80 -18.89 6.68
N SER A 12 -5.15 -18.55 5.44
CA SER A 12 -6.55 -18.40 4.97
C SER A 12 -7.11 -19.68 4.32
N LYS A 13 -6.31 -20.74 4.17
CA LYS A 13 -6.67 -21.96 3.43
C LYS A 13 -7.07 -23.08 4.39
N LYS A 14 -8.13 -23.81 4.04
CA LYS A 14 -8.66 -24.96 4.80
C LYS A 14 -8.45 -26.26 4.01
N TYR A 15 -7.80 -27.23 4.64
CA TYR A 15 -7.45 -28.52 4.07
C TYR A 15 -8.14 -29.64 4.84
N ARG A 16 -8.56 -30.71 4.15
CA ARG A 16 -9.08 -31.92 4.81
C ARG A 16 -7.97 -32.96 4.94
N CYS A 17 -7.85 -33.54 6.12
CA CYS A 17 -6.85 -34.54 6.46
C CYS A 17 -7.54 -35.82 6.95
N GLY A 18 -7.24 -36.95 6.34
CA GLY A 18 -7.59 -38.27 6.88
C GLY A 18 -6.52 -38.75 7.86
N LEU A 19 -6.91 -39.03 9.10
CA LEU A 19 -6.00 -39.52 10.14
C LEU A 19 -6.17 -41.03 10.35
N SER A 20 -5.05 -41.76 10.26
CA SER A 20 -4.99 -43.20 10.53
C SER A 20 -4.86 -43.54 12.02
N SER A 21 -4.53 -42.56 12.87
CA SER A 21 -4.52 -42.70 14.33
C SER A 21 -4.76 -41.35 15.02
N LEU A 22 -5.37 -41.38 16.20
CA LEU A 22 -5.66 -40.19 17.03
C LEU A 22 -4.44 -39.77 17.86
N THR A 23 -3.33 -39.47 17.18
CA THR A 23 -2.10 -38.99 17.81
C THR A 23 -1.67 -37.66 17.18
N LEU A 24 -1.11 -36.78 18.00
CA LEU A 24 -0.58 -35.49 17.57
C LEU A 24 0.55 -35.68 16.54
N LYS A 25 1.32 -36.78 16.66
CA LYS A 25 2.36 -37.13 15.67
C LYS A 25 1.76 -37.33 14.27
N THR A 26 0.64 -38.06 14.16
CA THR A 26 -0.01 -38.30 12.86
C THR A 26 -0.59 -37.02 12.29
N LEU A 27 -1.18 -36.17 13.13
CA LEU A 27 -1.67 -34.84 12.71
C LEU A 27 -0.53 -33.95 12.21
N LYS A 28 0.56 -33.80 12.99
CA LYS A 28 1.74 -33.00 12.59
C LYS A 28 2.33 -33.47 11.27
N ARG A 29 2.38 -34.78 11.03
CA ARG A 29 2.88 -35.32 9.75
C ARG A 29 2.01 -34.89 8.56
N GLN A 30 0.69 -35.00 8.67
CA GLN A 30 -0.25 -34.57 7.61
C GLN A 30 -0.14 -33.06 7.36
N VAL A 31 -0.06 -32.27 8.43
CA VAL A 31 0.16 -30.83 8.36
C VAL A 31 1.45 -30.47 7.61
N LEU A 32 2.55 -31.17 7.90
CA LEU A 32 3.82 -30.93 7.23
C LEU A 32 3.79 -31.34 5.76
N GLU A 33 3.10 -32.42 5.39
CA GLU A 33 2.91 -32.80 3.99
C GLU A 33 2.09 -31.78 3.20
N ILE A 34 1.05 -31.22 3.81
CA ILE A 34 0.25 -30.14 3.22
C ILE A 34 1.13 -28.89 3.01
N SER A 35 1.92 -28.51 4.01
CA SER A 35 2.79 -27.33 3.93
C SER A 35 3.85 -27.42 2.83
N LYS A 36 4.32 -28.62 2.46
CA LYS A 36 5.25 -28.81 1.34
C LYS A 36 4.63 -28.56 -0.03
N ARG A 37 3.30 -28.68 -0.14
CA ARG A 37 2.54 -28.45 -1.37
C ARG A 37 2.00 -27.02 -1.46
N ASP A 38 2.16 -26.22 -0.41
CA ASP A 38 1.72 -24.83 -0.33
C ASP A 38 2.95 -23.92 -0.46
N ASP A 39 3.08 -23.23 -1.59
CA ASP A 39 4.26 -22.41 -1.93
C ASP A 39 4.57 -21.33 -0.88
N GLU A 40 3.55 -20.85 -0.15
CA GLU A 40 3.69 -19.87 0.94
C GLU A 40 4.35 -20.46 2.20
N ASN A 41 4.18 -21.75 2.45
CA ASN A 41 4.58 -22.40 3.69
C ASN A 41 5.68 -23.46 3.54
N ASN A 42 6.11 -23.73 2.30
CA ASN A 42 7.16 -24.68 1.99
C ASN A 42 8.52 -24.23 2.60
N GLY A 43 9.03 -25.02 3.55
CA GLY A 43 10.29 -24.75 4.27
C GLY A 43 10.15 -23.98 5.58
N ASN A 44 8.93 -23.60 5.98
CA ASN A 44 8.65 -22.94 7.26
C ASN A 44 8.59 -23.96 8.42
N GLU A 45 8.92 -23.53 9.64
CA GLU A 45 8.92 -24.34 10.85
C GLU A 45 7.51 -24.35 11.49
N LEU A 46 6.94 -25.52 11.75
CA LEU A 46 5.65 -25.66 12.43
C LEU A 46 5.79 -25.26 13.90
N ILE A 47 5.13 -24.18 14.31
CA ILE A 47 5.24 -23.62 15.67
C ILE A 47 4.20 -24.20 16.62
N LYS A 48 2.92 -24.19 16.22
CA LYS A 48 1.84 -24.68 17.08
C LYS A 48 0.63 -25.12 16.29
N ILE A 49 -0.20 -25.93 16.95
CA ILE A 49 -1.52 -26.37 16.48
C ILE A 49 -2.52 -26.01 17.58
N THR A 50 -3.65 -25.42 17.23
CA THR A 50 -4.76 -25.16 18.16
C THR A 50 -6.05 -25.78 17.66
N ASP A 51 -7.02 -26.00 18.54
CA ASP A 51 -8.40 -26.27 18.12
C ASP A 51 -9.11 -24.99 17.60
N SER A 52 -10.37 -25.14 17.21
CA SER A 52 -11.24 -24.05 16.71
C SER A 52 -11.50 -22.93 17.73
N ASN A 53 -11.31 -23.18 19.04
CA ASN A 53 -11.46 -22.17 20.09
C ASN A 53 -10.10 -21.57 20.50
N GLY A 54 -9.01 -21.94 19.82
CA GLY A 54 -7.67 -21.43 20.08
C GLY A 54 -6.91 -22.13 21.21
N TYR A 55 -7.40 -23.26 21.74
CA TYR A 55 -6.63 -24.04 22.73
C TYR A 55 -5.52 -24.83 22.04
N GLU A 56 -4.31 -24.71 22.54
CA GLU A 56 -3.13 -25.35 21.96
C GLU A 56 -3.10 -26.86 22.21
N ILE A 57 -2.86 -27.64 21.15
CA ILE A 57 -2.75 -29.10 21.19
C ILE A 57 -1.28 -29.49 21.37
N LYS A 58 -0.87 -29.79 22.61
CA LYS A 58 0.54 -30.09 22.96
C LYS A 58 0.82 -31.58 23.10
N THR A 59 -0.19 -32.34 23.51
CA THR A 59 -0.07 -33.78 23.79
C THR A 59 -1.14 -34.58 23.03
N ASP A 60 -0.93 -35.90 22.95
CA ASP A 60 -1.93 -36.81 22.38
C ASP A 60 -3.26 -36.76 23.16
N ASN A 61 -3.20 -36.53 24.47
CA ASN A 61 -4.37 -36.38 25.32
C ASN A 61 -5.17 -35.10 25.01
N ASP A 62 -4.49 -33.97 24.73
CA ASP A 62 -5.16 -32.73 24.33
C ASP A 62 -5.87 -32.93 22.98
N PHE A 63 -5.22 -33.64 22.06
CA PHE A 63 -5.77 -33.95 20.76
C PHE A 63 -7.00 -34.84 20.87
N GLN A 64 -6.93 -35.94 21.65
CA GLN A 64 -8.07 -36.84 21.88
C GLN A 64 -9.24 -36.12 22.54
N LYS A 65 -8.99 -35.30 23.56
CA LYS A 65 -10.03 -34.48 24.20
C LYS A 65 -10.68 -33.47 23.25
N ALA A 66 -9.94 -32.93 22.30
CA ALA A 66 -10.50 -32.04 21.28
C ALA A 66 -11.47 -32.81 20.37
N ILE A 67 -11.08 -34.02 19.94
CA ILE A 67 -11.94 -34.90 19.12
C ILE A 67 -13.18 -35.37 19.90
N GLU A 68 -13.03 -35.75 21.18
CA GLU A 68 -14.17 -36.15 22.04
C GLU A 68 -15.18 -35.02 22.26
N ARG A 69 -14.74 -33.76 22.13
CA ARG A 69 -15.59 -32.55 22.19
C ARG A 69 -16.10 -32.12 20.82
N ASP A 70 -16.05 -33.03 19.84
CA ASP A 70 -16.49 -32.84 18.45
C ASP A 70 -15.77 -31.70 17.71
N LYS A 71 -14.53 -31.38 18.14
CA LYS A 71 -13.70 -30.38 17.46
C LYS A 71 -12.88 -31.05 16.37
N LEU A 72 -13.42 -31.04 15.16
CA LEU A 72 -12.76 -31.59 13.98
C LEU A 72 -11.94 -30.54 13.21
N GLU A 73 -11.81 -29.32 13.71
CA GLU A 73 -11.06 -28.24 13.05
C GLU A 73 -9.86 -27.76 13.88
N PHE A 74 -8.70 -27.69 13.22
CA PHE A 74 -7.42 -27.34 13.84
C PHE A 74 -6.73 -26.21 13.09
N ASN A 75 -6.33 -25.16 13.80
CA ASN A 75 -5.55 -24.05 13.24
C ASN A 75 -4.05 -24.34 13.40
N VAL A 76 -3.29 -24.10 12.36
CA VAL A 76 -1.87 -24.44 12.27
C VAL A 76 -1.05 -23.20 11.93
N TYR A 77 0.06 -23.03 12.64
CA TYR A 77 0.90 -21.84 12.57
C TYR A 77 2.34 -22.20 12.22
N PHE A 78 2.88 -21.56 11.18
CA PHE A 78 4.25 -21.72 10.71
C PHE A 78 5.09 -20.44 10.93
N GLN A 79 6.39 -20.58 11.14
CA GLN A 79 7.37 -19.49 11.18
C GLN A 79 8.35 -19.62 10.02
N SER A 80 8.64 -18.51 9.33
CA SER A 80 9.56 -18.54 8.20
C SER A 80 11.00 -18.75 8.62
N ASN A 81 11.67 -19.74 8.00
CA ASN A 81 13.09 -19.99 8.19
C ASN A 81 13.99 -19.08 7.33
N LYS A 82 13.42 -18.24 6.46
CA LYS A 82 14.20 -17.35 5.55
C LYS A 82 14.92 -16.20 6.27
N MET A 83 14.80 -16.05 7.60
CA MET A 83 15.38 -14.95 8.38
C MET A 83 16.31 -15.39 9.54
N LYS A 84 16.97 -16.56 9.44
CA LYS A 84 17.86 -17.04 10.53
C LYS A 84 19.34 -16.61 10.44
N ASN A 85 19.76 -15.86 9.42
CA ASN A 85 21.13 -15.34 9.33
C ASN A 85 21.10 -13.82 9.15
N ASP A 86 21.05 -13.07 10.25
CA ASP A 86 21.72 -11.76 10.39
C ASP A 86 21.68 -11.33 11.86
N ASN A 87 22.74 -11.68 12.60
CA ASN A 87 22.99 -11.22 13.97
C ASN A 87 23.58 -9.79 13.96
N ASN A 88 22.83 -8.83 13.42
CA ASN A 88 23.05 -7.41 13.63
C ASN A 88 21.69 -6.79 13.95
N ILE A 89 21.46 -6.46 15.23
CA ILE A 89 20.23 -5.81 15.70
C ILE A 89 20.23 -4.39 15.13
N VAL A 90 19.58 -4.22 13.97
CA VAL A 90 19.24 -2.93 13.40
C VAL A 90 17.99 -2.43 14.11
N THR A 91 18.15 -1.37 14.92
CA THR A 91 17.07 -0.60 15.55
C THR A 91 16.06 -0.12 14.50
N LEU A 92 14.76 -0.10 14.83
CA LEU A 92 13.77 0.24 13.81
C LEU A 92 13.77 1.69 13.41
N ASP A 93 13.71 1.84 12.11
CA ASP A 93 13.95 3.04 11.37
C ASP A 93 12.61 3.72 11.09
N PHE A 94 12.46 4.99 11.51
CA PHE A 94 11.35 5.87 11.11
C PHE A 94 11.10 5.86 9.58
N LYS A 95 12.10 5.42 8.83
CA LYS A 95 12.09 5.27 7.38
C LYS A 95 11.02 4.34 6.82
N ASN A 96 10.45 3.41 7.59
CA ASN A 96 9.53 2.41 7.04
C ASN A 96 8.05 2.66 7.33
N HIS A 97 7.72 3.43 8.37
CA HIS A 97 6.35 3.50 8.87
C HIS A 97 5.73 4.91 8.90
N TRP A 98 6.42 5.99 8.52
CA TRP A 98 5.87 7.37 8.65
C TRP A 98 4.82 7.79 7.59
N ASN A 99 3.96 6.86 7.17
CA ASN A 99 2.88 7.13 6.20
C ASN A 99 1.63 7.76 6.87
N LYS A 100 0.67 8.20 6.05
CA LYS A 100 -0.57 8.85 6.54
C LYS A 100 -1.35 7.96 7.52
N SER A 101 -1.47 6.67 7.25
CA SER A 101 -2.20 5.72 8.10
C SER A 101 -1.53 5.55 9.46
N TRP A 102 -0.19 5.45 9.50
CA TRP A 102 0.58 5.46 10.74
C TRP A 102 0.33 6.73 11.55
N ARG A 103 0.44 7.92 10.93
CA ARG A 103 0.19 9.19 11.63
C ARG A 103 -1.22 9.24 12.22
N LYS A 104 -2.24 8.91 11.43
CA LYS A 104 -3.64 8.88 11.91
C LYS A 104 -3.86 7.88 13.06
N SER A 105 -3.22 6.71 13.00
CA SER A 105 -3.32 5.71 14.07
C SER A 105 -2.65 6.16 15.37
N ASN A 106 -1.50 6.83 15.29
CA ASN A 106 -0.80 7.37 16.46
C ASN A 106 -1.49 8.60 17.05
N VAL A 107 -2.11 9.45 16.23
CA VAL A 107 -2.98 10.54 16.72
C VAL A 107 -4.19 9.97 17.46
N GLU A 108 -4.81 8.90 16.95
CA GLU A 108 -5.89 8.23 17.67
C GLU A 108 -5.40 7.61 19.00
N ALA A 109 -4.22 6.98 19.00
CA ALA A 109 -3.61 6.47 20.22
C ALA A 109 -3.39 7.58 21.25
N ALA A 110 -2.86 8.73 20.83
CA ALA A 110 -2.66 9.90 21.69
C ALA A 110 -3.96 10.43 22.28
N LYS A 111 -5.03 10.54 21.47
CA LYS A 111 -6.37 10.89 21.96
C LYS A 111 -6.86 9.92 23.04
N LYS A 112 -6.56 8.62 22.88
CA LYS A 112 -6.91 7.58 23.87
C LYS A 112 -6.10 7.67 25.15
N VAL A 113 -4.82 8.04 25.09
CA VAL A 113 -4.02 8.33 26.29
C VAL A 113 -4.68 9.43 27.11
N GLU A 114 -5.05 10.55 26.48
CA GLU A 114 -5.70 11.67 27.16
C GLU A 114 -7.10 11.32 27.70
N GLU A 115 -7.87 10.51 26.98
CA GLU A 115 -9.15 9.98 27.46
C GLU A 115 -8.97 9.13 28.73
N MET A 116 -7.99 8.22 28.74
CA MET A 116 -7.70 7.37 29.88
C MET A 116 -7.19 8.18 31.08
N LEU A 117 -6.32 9.16 30.88
CA LEU A 117 -5.85 10.07 31.93
C LEU A 117 -7.02 10.83 32.58
N LYS A 118 -7.93 11.39 31.78
CA LYS A 118 -9.13 12.09 32.28
C LYS A 118 -10.06 11.18 33.08
N LYS A 119 -10.22 9.93 32.63
CA LYS A 119 -11.03 8.92 33.31
C LYS A 119 -10.32 8.24 34.49
N LYS A 120 -9.06 8.59 34.77
CA LYS A 120 -8.20 7.93 35.76
C LYS A 120 -8.06 6.42 35.53
N GLU A 121 -8.09 6.01 34.27
CA GLU A 121 -7.87 4.63 33.85
C GLU A 121 -6.38 4.34 33.71
N GLN A 122 -6.02 3.06 33.80
CA GLN A 122 -4.66 2.57 33.64
C GLN A 122 -4.61 1.53 32.53
N GLY A 123 -3.49 1.46 31.83
CA GLY A 123 -3.33 0.44 30.80
C GLY A 123 -2.29 0.77 29.74
N LEU A 124 -2.40 0.07 28.63
CA LEU A 124 -1.48 0.15 27.51
C LEU A 124 -2.28 0.36 26.22
N ILE A 125 -1.81 1.29 25.41
CA ILE A 125 -2.28 1.49 24.05
C ILE A 125 -1.13 1.13 23.12
N ILE A 126 -1.41 0.37 22.06
CA ILE A 126 -0.39 -0.17 21.17
C ILE A 126 -0.82 0.08 19.72
N VAL A 127 0.07 0.65 18.92
CA VAL A 127 -0.08 0.79 17.46
C VAL A 127 0.93 -0.12 16.81
N VAL A 128 0.49 -1.15 16.09
CA VAL A 128 1.38 -2.18 15.52
C VAL A 128 0.98 -2.60 14.11
N THR A 129 1.95 -3.11 13.35
CA THR A 129 1.74 -3.81 12.08
C THR A 129 1.55 -5.33 12.28
N ASN A 130 2.09 -5.91 13.35
CA ASN A 130 2.05 -7.35 13.61
C ASN A 130 0.80 -7.77 14.44
N SER A 131 -0.22 -8.28 13.74
CA SER A 131 -1.57 -8.48 14.29
C SER A 131 -1.79 -9.76 15.12
N SER A 132 -0.87 -10.72 15.08
CA SER A 132 -1.09 -12.08 15.62
C SER A 132 -0.87 -12.24 17.13
N GLN A 133 -0.32 -11.22 17.80
CA GLN A 133 0.08 -11.31 19.22
C GLN A 133 -0.94 -10.72 20.21
N PHE A 134 -1.97 -10.01 19.74
CA PHE A 134 -2.91 -9.28 20.61
C PHE A 134 -4.39 -9.64 20.34
N GLN A 135 -5.12 -9.98 21.42
CA GLN A 135 -6.51 -10.48 21.39
C GLN A 135 -7.59 -9.45 21.79
N TYR A 136 -7.23 -8.22 22.15
CA TYR A 136 -8.15 -7.20 22.71
C TYR A 136 -8.65 -6.19 21.65
N TYR A 137 -9.53 -5.25 22.05
CA TYR A 137 -10.24 -4.27 21.19
C TYR A 137 -9.35 -3.69 20.07
N LYS A 138 -9.84 -3.76 18.82
CA LYS A 138 -9.08 -3.45 17.60
C LYS A 138 -9.74 -2.33 16.80
N LYS A 139 -8.96 -1.32 16.40
CA LYS A 139 -9.33 -0.35 15.34
C LYS A 139 -8.25 -0.36 14.24
N TYR A 140 -8.69 -0.32 12.99
CA TYR A 140 -7.81 -0.43 11.82
C TYR A 140 -7.53 0.93 11.18
N PHE A 141 -6.29 1.11 10.73
CA PHE A 141 -5.81 2.26 9.97
C PHE A 141 -4.89 1.77 8.85
N GLY A 142 -5.46 1.38 7.71
CA GLY A 142 -4.69 0.67 6.67
C GLY A 142 -4.12 -0.63 7.22
N GLU A 143 -2.80 -0.79 7.16
CA GLU A 143 -2.06 -1.94 7.71
C GLU A 143 -1.82 -1.87 9.23
N TYR A 144 -2.09 -0.72 9.87
CA TYR A 144 -1.82 -0.52 11.30
C TYR A 144 -3.04 -0.83 12.16
N LEU A 145 -2.79 -1.51 13.29
CA LEU A 145 -3.79 -1.88 14.28
C LEU A 145 -3.55 -1.13 15.58
N LEU A 146 -4.61 -0.52 16.10
CA LEU A 146 -4.65 0.09 17.42
C LEU A 146 -5.30 -0.88 18.42
N TYR A 147 -4.58 -1.18 19.49
CA TYR A 147 -5.03 -1.99 20.62
C TYR A 147 -5.11 -1.15 21.89
N ILE A 148 -6.12 -1.42 22.71
CA ILE A 148 -6.27 -0.82 24.04
C ILE A 148 -6.46 -1.93 25.07
N ILE A 149 -5.57 -1.96 26.07
CA ILE A 149 -5.58 -2.93 27.15
C ILE A 149 -5.69 -2.14 28.46
N LYS A 150 -6.84 -2.24 29.14
CA LYS A 150 -7.04 -1.58 30.43
C LYS A 150 -6.63 -2.53 31.55
N CYS A 151 -5.51 -2.23 32.20
CA CYS A 151 -4.98 -3.01 33.30
C CYS A 151 -3.99 -2.18 34.11
N ASN A 152 -3.89 -2.44 35.41
CA ASN A 152 -2.92 -1.80 36.28
C ASN A 152 -1.51 -2.41 36.14
N MET A 153 -1.40 -3.68 35.78
CA MET A 153 -0.14 -4.41 35.65
C MET A 153 -0.13 -5.28 34.40
N ILE A 154 0.92 -5.17 33.59
CA ILE A 154 1.05 -5.85 32.30
C ILE A 154 2.38 -6.57 32.26
N ILE A 155 2.36 -7.84 31.84
CA ILE A 155 3.56 -8.68 31.75
C ILE A 155 3.90 -8.88 30.27
N PHE A 156 5.04 -8.35 29.86
CA PHE A 156 5.67 -8.62 28.57
C PHE A 156 6.43 -9.94 28.65
N LYS A 157 5.88 -10.98 28.03
CA LYS A 157 6.48 -12.32 28.01
C LYS A 157 6.85 -12.72 26.60
N ASN A 158 8.15 -12.76 26.30
CA ASN A 158 8.70 -13.12 24.98
C ASN A 158 7.95 -12.45 23.81
N ILE A 159 7.77 -11.14 23.88
CA ILE A 159 6.92 -10.37 22.96
C ILE A 159 7.77 -9.48 22.06
N ASN A 160 7.39 -9.41 20.77
CA ASN A 160 7.98 -8.48 19.82
C ASN A 160 6.88 -7.54 19.33
N ILE A 161 6.92 -6.28 19.75
CA ILE A 161 5.92 -5.27 19.41
C ILE A 161 6.48 -4.44 18.27
N ASP A 162 5.98 -4.66 17.05
CA ASP A 162 6.41 -3.92 15.86
C ASP A 162 5.61 -2.63 15.69
N GLY A 163 5.95 -1.63 16.50
CA GLY A 163 5.29 -0.33 16.48
C GLY A 163 5.44 0.49 17.77
N ASN A 164 4.49 1.42 17.99
CA ASN A 164 4.48 2.35 19.12
C ASN A 164 3.66 1.82 20.30
N VAL A 165 4.19 2.04 21.51
CA VAL A 165 3.57 1.64 22.77
C VAL A 165 3.36 2.87 23.65
N TYR A 166 2.17 3.01 24.22
CA TYR A 166 1.81 4.11 25.11
C TYR A 166 1.33 3.53 26.44
N SER A 167 2.14 3.70 27.48
CA SER A 167 1.85 3.27 28.84
C SER A 167 1.17 4.39 29.61
N VAL A 168 -0.04 4.10 30.11
CA VAL A 168 -0.86 5.04 30.87
C VAL A 168 -0.96 4.56 32.31
N ASN A 169 -0.09 5.12 33.16
CA ASN A 169 -0.08 4.96 34.62
C ASN A 169 -0.14 3.50 35.09
N CYS A 170 0.37 2.54 34.31
CA CYS A 170 0.39 1.12 34.63
C CYS A 170 1.81 0.63 34.92
N GLU A 171 1.90 -0.56 35.50
CA GLU A 171 3.16 -1.26 35.70
C GLU A 171 3.44 -2.22 34.54
N ILE A 172 4.63 -2.14 33.94
CA ILE A 172 5.10 -3.05 32.90
C ILE A 172 6.26 -3.90 33.43
N GLN A 173 5.98 -5.19 33.57
CA GLN A 173 6.98 -6.19 33.95
C GLN A 173 7.42 -7.02 32.74
N CYS A 174 8.67 -7.46 32.79
CA CYS A 174 9.27 -8.27 31.74
C CYS A 174 9.52 -9.69 32.25
N GLN A 175 9.18 -10.69 31.44
CA GLN A 175 9.41 -12.10 31.73
C GLN A 175 10.03 -12.81 30.51
N GLY A 176 11.27 -13.25 30.64
CA GLY A 176 12.04 -13.89 29.58
C GLY A 176 12.92 -12.90 28.81
N ASP A 177 13.80 -13.42 27.97
CA ASP A 177 14.90 -12.63 27.39
C ASP A 177 14.56 -12.00 26.03
N ASN A 178 13.50 -12.48 25.36
CA ASN A 178 13.14 -12.06 24.02
C ASN A 178 12.02 -11.01 24.03
N ILE A 179 12.33 -9.81 24.54
CA ILE A 179 11.41 -8.67 24.54
C ILE A 179 11.95 -7.61 23.61
N ASN A 180 11.13 -7.17 22.68
CA ASN A 180 11.52 -6.12 21.75
C ASN A 180 10.33 -5.18 21.52
N VAL A 181 10.57 -3.89 21.70
CA VAL A 181 9.66 -2.82 21.26
C VAL A 181 10.40 -2.09 20.18
N THR A 182 9.78 -2.11 19.02
CA THR A 182 10.47 -1.81 17.80
C THR A 182 10.64 -0.32 17.59
N THR A 183 9.57 0.48 17.79
CA THR A 183 9.57 1.89 17.43
C THR A 183 9.76 2.82 18.64
N GLN A 184 8.71 3.07 19.44
CA GLN A 184 8.79 3.98 20.58
C GLN A 184 7.96 3.48 21.77
N LEU A 185 8.43 3.80 22.98
CA LEU A 185 7.70 3.57 24.24
C LEU A 185 7.44 4.92 24.92
N PHE A 186 6.19 5.37 24.90
CA PHE A 186 5.73 6.54 25.63
C PHE A 186 5.23 6.15 27.03
N VAL A 187 5.60 6.91 28.05
CA VAL A 187 5.22 6.63 29.45
C VAL A 187 4.66 7.87 30.12
N THR A 188 3.50 7.74 30.76
CA THR A 188 2.94 8.81 31.62
C THR A 188 3.58 8.79 33.01
N ASN A 189 3.43 9.89 33.77
CA ASN A 189 4.13 10.14 35.05
C ASN A 189 4.09 8.98 36.07
N ASN A 190 2.98 8.25 36.17
CA ASN A 190 2.84 7.18 37.17
C ASN A 190 3.09 5.78 36.59
N THR A 191 3.65 5.70 35.38
CA THR A 191 4.03 4.41 34.80
C THR A 191 5.26 3.87 35.49
N ILE A 192 5.23 2.58 35.85
CA ILE A 192 6.38 1.87 36.40
C ILE A 192 6.84 0.86 35.36
N ILE A 193 8.11 0.93 34.95
CA ILE A 193 8.70 -0.05 34.03
C ILE A 193 9.95 -0.69 34.65
N THR A 194 10.10 -2.00 34.44
CA THR A 194 11.27 -2.76 34.92
C THR A 194 12.59 -2.27 34.31
N SER A 195 13.69 -2.49 35.02
CA SER A 195 15.05 -2.18 34.54
C SER A 195 15.38 -2.93 33.25
N GLN A 196 14.87 -4.16 33.09
CA GLN A 196 15.02 -4.94 31.87
C GLN A 196 14.49 -4.18 30.65
N LEU A 197 13.28 -3.60 30.72
CA LEU A 197 12.71 -2.85 29.59
C LEU A 197 13.46 -1.54 29.33
N LYS A 198 13.89 -0.82 30.39
CA LYS A 198 14.67 0.42 30.27
C LYS A 198 15.99 0.23 29.53
N ASN A 199 16.60 -0.95 29.66
CA ASN A 199 17.84 -1.29 28.97
C ASN A 199 17.62 -1.63 27.48
N LEU A 200 16.40 -2.02 27.10
CA LEU A 200 16.05 -2.40 25.73
C LEU A 200 15.55 -1.21 24.91
N ILE A 201 14.79 -0.31 25.53
CA ILE A 201 14.23 0.88 24.88
C ILE A 201 14.21 2.06 25.85
N SER A 202 14.65 3.21 25.37
CA SER A 202 14.59 4.45 26.13
C SER A 202 13.14 4.97 26.17
N PRO A 203 12.50 5.04 27.35
CA PRO A 203 11.14 5.53 27.46
C PRO A 203 11.08 7.04 27.20
N ILE A 204 10.08 7.46 26.42
CA ILE A 204 9.78 8.86 26.14
C ILE A 204 8.74 9.32 27.15
N GLN A 205 9.05 10.36 27.91
CA GLN A 205 8.09 10.93 28.85
C GLN A 205 6.92 11.55 28.08
N TRP A 206 5.70 11.21 28.47
CA TRP A 206 4.49 11.77 27.88
C TRP A 206 4.43 13.27 28.11
N ASP A 207 4.10 13.99 27.05
CA ASP A 207 3.86 15.42 27.04
C ASP A 207 2.58 15.63 26.23
N THR A 208 1.52 16.04 26.89
CA THR A 208 0.19 16.22 26.27
C THR A 208 0.23 17.21 25.12
N ASN A 209 1.07 18.24 25.21
CA ASN A 209 1.14 19.26 24.18
C ASN A 209 1.84 18.72 22.92
N ILE A 210 3.03 18.15 23.09
CA ILE A 210 3.88 17.67 21.98
C ILE A 210 3.34 16.38 21.36
N HIS A 211 2.87 15.44 22.18
CA HIS A 211 2.50 14.10 21.72
C HIS A 211 1.01 13.92 21.41
N CYS A 212 0.16 14.86 21.82
CA CYS A 212 -1.28 14.82 21.52
C CYS A 212 -1.78 16.10 20.86
N ASN A 213 -1.78 17.24 21.57
CA ASN A 213 -2.46 18.45 21.10
C ASN A 213 -1.96 18.92 19.73
N ILE A 214 -0.64 18.97 19.56
CA ILE A 214 -0.03 19.44 18.31
C ILE A 214 -0.30 18.44 17.16
N PRO A 215 0.00 17.13 17.27
CA PRO A 215 -0.37 16.16 16.24
C PRO A 215 -1.86 16.15 15.87
N VAL A 216 -2.76 16.35 16.84
CA VAL A 216 -4.21 16.47 16.60
C VAL A 216 -4.51 17.71 15.76
N GLN A 217 -3.95 18.87 16.11
CA GLN A 217 -4.14 20.11 15.33
C GLN A 217 -3.58 19.99 13.91
N LEU A 218 -2.40 19.37 13.75
CA LEU A 218 -1.81 19.13 12.43
C LEU A 218 -2.74 18.25 11.57
N GLN A 219 -3.26 17.16 12.14
CA GLN A 219 -4.23 16.32 11.44
C GLN A 219 -5.53 17.08 11.10
N GLU A 220 -6.01 17.98 11.97
CA GLU A 220 -7.18 18.81 11.68
C GLU A 220 -6.96 19.73 10.48
N PHE A 221 -5.77 20.32 10.32
CA PHE A 221 -5.44 21.11 9.13
C PHE A 221 -5.37 20.25 7.86
N GLU A 222 -4.81 19.04 7.94
CA GLU A 222 -4.81 18.07 6.83
C GLU A 222 -6.25 17.72 6.41
N ASP A 223 -7.13 17.42 7.38
CA ASP A 223 -8.53 17.07 7.13
C ASP A 223 -9.36 18.30 6.64
N GLN A 224 -9.01 19.53 7.06
CA GLN A 224 -9.61 20.77 6.55
C GLN A 224 -9.23 21.02 5.09
N LYS A 225 -7.95 20.81 4.74
CA LYS A 225 -7.49 20.88 3.36
C LYS A 225 -8.25 19.91 2.45
N GLU A 226 -8.45 18.67 2.88
CA GLU A 226 -9.25 17.68 2.12
C GLU A 226 -10.68 18.18 1.85
N LYS A 227 -11.34 18.80 2.83
CA LYS A 227 -12.68 19.38 2.64
C LYS A 227 -12.69 20.56 1.68
N CYS A 228 -11.67 21.42 1.73
CA CYS A 228 -11.55 22.56 0.82
C CYS A 228 -11.39 22.11 -0.64
N TYR A 229 -10.79 20.95 -0.86
CA TYR A 229 -10.59 20.37 -2.19
C TYR A 229 -11.89 19.94 -2.86
N ASP A 230 -12.78 19.29 -2.10
CA ASP A 230 -14.12 18.93 -2.59
C ASP A 230 -14.90 20.18 -3.06
N LEU A 231 -14.58 21.35 -2.48
CA LEU A 231 -15.19 22.64 -2.77
C LEU A 231 -14.37 23.51 -3.73
N LYS A 232 -13.21 23.04 -4.22
CA LYS A 232 -12.25 23.79 -5.06
C LYS A 232 -11.79 25.12 -4.45
N GLN A 233 -11.68 25.18 -3.12
CA GLN A 233 -11.28 26.38 -2.36
C GLN A 233 -9.77 26.34 -2.03
N PHE A 234 -8.92 26.50 -3.05
CA PHE A 234 -7.47 26.34 -2.92
C PHE A 234 -6.83 27.36 -1.98
N ASP A 235 -7.24 28.63 -1.99
CA ASP A 235 -6.69 29.65 -1.10
C ASP A 235 -6.97 29.37 0.38
N THR A 236 -8.15 28.85 0.69
CA THR A 236 -8.51 28.42 2.05
C THR A 236 -7.67 27.22 2.47
N ALA A 237 -7.45 26.26 1.57
CA ALA A 237 -6.59 25.11 1.83
C ALA A 237 -5.14 25.56 2.13
N ILE A 238 -4.59 26.48 1.34
CA ILE A 238 -3.25 27.07 1.56
C ILE A 238 -3.17 27.72 2.94
N PHE A 239 -4.16 28.54 3.32
CA PHE A 239 -4.18 29.18 4.64
C PHE A 239 -4.12 28.18 5.81
N HIS A 240 -4.82 27.04 5.71
CA HIS A 240 -4.75 25.99 6.72
C HIS A 240 -3.38 25.30 6.75
N LEU A 241 -2.79 25.06 5.58
CA LEU A 241 -1.48 24.42 5.46
C LEU A 241 -0.33 25.34 5.91
N GLU A 242 -0.42 26.67 5.73
CA GLU A 242 0.54 27.62 6.27
C GLU A 242 0.54 27.62 7.81
N LYS A 243 -0.63 27.47 8.43
CA LYS A 243 -0.74 27.29 9.89
C LYS A 243 -0.11 25.97 10.33
N HIS A 244 -0.38 24.88 9.62
CA HIS A 244 0.26 23.59 9.85
C HIS A 244 1.78 23.71 9.79
N LEU A 245 2.31 24.33 8.72
CA LEU A 245 3.74 24.56 8.53
C LEU A 245 4.34 25.34 9.69
N ARG A 246 3.73 26.47 10.05
CA ARG A 246 4.21 27.33 11.13
C ARG A 246 4.27 26.60 12.46
N ILE A 247 3.19 25.92 12.87
CA ILE A 247 3.17 25.14 14.13
C ILE A 247 4.23 24.04 14.09
N SER A 248 4.42 23.39 12.94
CA SER A 248 5.44 22.35 12.79
C SER A 248 6.86 22.90 12.98
N ILE A 249 7.18 24.06 12.40
CA ILE A 249 8.48 24.72 12.55
C ILE A 249 8.68 25.21 13.99
N ASP A 250 7.70 25.90 14.55
CA ASP A 250 7.79 26.49 15.89
C ASP A 250 7.97 25.41 16.98
N THR A 251 7.40 24.22 16.76
CA THR A 251 7.45 23.11 17.73
C THR A 251 8.65 22.22 17.55
N PHE A 252 8.94 21.79 16.32
CA PHE A 252 9.89 20.71 16.04
C PHE A 252 11.15 21.17 15.29
N GLY A 253 11.18 22.42 14.84
CA GLY A 253 12.24 22.97 14.00
C GLY A 253 12.08 22.64 12.52
N ILE A 254 12.84 23.35 11.69
CA ILE A 254 12.75 23.30 10.22
C ILE A 254 13.06 21.91 9.63
N ASN A 255 13.93 21.15 10.28
CA ASN A 255 14.35 19.82 9.83
C ASN A 255 13.51 18.73 10.52
N HIS A 256 12.19 18.81 10.41
CA HIS A 256 11.29 17.81 11.00
C HIS A 256 10.36 17.19 9.95
N PRO A 257 9.98 15.90 10.07
CA PRO A 257 9.07 15.26 9.11
C PRO A 257 7.73 15.97 8.94
N TYR A 258 7.18 16.57 10.00
CA TYR A 258 5.95 17.38 9.89
C TYR A 258 6.13 18.63 9.02
N VAL A 259 7.31 19.26 9.04
CA VAL A 259 7.61 20.40 8.17
C VAL A 259 7.70 19.95 6.70
N ALA A 260 8.37 18.81 6.45
CA ALA A 260 8.40 18.23 5.11
C ALA A 260 7.00 17.90 4.58
N ILE A 261 6.14 17.29 5.41
CA ILE A 261 4.75 17.01 5.05
C ILE A 261 4.00 18.32 4.73
N ALA A 262 4.15 19.35 5.55
CA ALA A 262 3.50 20.64 5.33
C ALA A 262 3.90 21.26 3.99
N TYR A 263 5.20 21.28 3.68
CA TYR A 263 5.71 21.75 2.40
C TYR A 263 5.20 20.90 1.23
N ASN A 264 5.16 19.57 1.37
CA ASN A 264 4.62 18.69 0.34
C ASN A 264 3.14 18.98 0.06
N LEU A 265 2.34 19.18 1.11
CA LEU A 265 0.93 19.49 0.98
C LEU A 265 0.69 20.88 0.37
N LEU A 266 1.53 21.87 0.70
CA LEU A 266 1.50 23.19 0.07
C LEU A 266 1.84 23.09 -1.42
N GLY A 267 2.90 22.37 -1.77
CA GLY A 267 3.28 22.11 -3.16
C GLY A 267 2.12 21.56 -3.97
N PHE A 268 1.44 20.55 -3.41
CA PHE A 268 0.24 19.95 -4.00
C PHE A 268 -0.87 20.98 -4.24
N THR A 269 -1.16 21.83 -3.26
CA THR A 269 -2.23 22.83 -3.39
C THR A 269 -1.92 23.98 -4.34
N TYR A 270 -0.65 24.32 -4.54
CA TYR A 270 -0.27 25.26 -5.60
C TYR A 270 -0.34 24.62 -6.99
N ASP A 271 -0.02 23.33 -7.11
CA ASP A 271 -0.08 22.60 -8.39
C ASP A 271 -1.52 22.48 -8.91
N ASP A 272 -2.45 22.05 -8.06
CA ASP A 272 -3.89 21.98 -8.40
C ASP A 272 -4.49 23.35 -8.75
N LYS A 273 -3.89 24.43 -8.24
CA LYS A 273 -4.27 25.81 -8.53
C LYS A 273 -3.69 26.31 -9.87
N GLY A 274 -2.81 25.53 -10.51
CA GLY A 274 -2.09 25.88 -11.74
C GLY A 274 -0.88 26.80 -11.52
N GLN A 275 -0.40 26.92 -10.28
CA GLN A 275 0.75 27.74 -9.88
C GLN A 275 1.99 26.86 -9.74
N TYR A 276 2.53 26.42 -10.88
CA TYR A 276 3.55 25.38 -10.92
C TYR A 276 4.92 25.81 -10.35
N ASP A 277 5.29 27.08 -10.44
CA ASP A 277 6.57 27.57 -9.91
C ASP A 277 6.60 27.52 -8.37
N GLU A 278 5.52 27.97 -7.73
CA GLU A 278 5.34 27.88 -6.28
C GLU A 278 5.27 26.42 -5.82
N ALA A 279 4.57 25.57 -6.58
CA ALA A 279 4.49 24.15 -6.30
C ALA A 279 5.90 23.52 -6.24
N ILE A 280 6.72 23.78 -7.27
CA ILE A 280 8.10 23.27 -7.37
C ILE A 280 8.95 23.70 -6.16
N ASP A 281 8.94 24.98 -5.78
CA ASP A 281 9.73 25.48 -4.63
C ASP A 281 9.37 24.75 -3.32
N TYR A 282 8.08 24.54 -3.06
CA TYR A 282 7.63 23.81 -1.88
C TYR A 282 8.01 22.32 -1.92
N TYR A 283 7.93 21.69 -3.07
CA TYR A 283 8.38 20.31 -3.22
C TYR A 283 9.90 20.15 -2.99
N GLU A 284 10.71 21.09 -3.48
CA GLU A 284 12.15 21.08 -3.24
C GLU A 284 12.49 21.24 -1.76
N LYS A 285 11.79 22.14 -1.05
CA LYS A 285 11.94 22.30 0.40
C LYS A 285 11.59 21.03 1.17
N SER A 286 10.46 20.41 0.85
CA SER A 286 10.05 19.12 1.43
C SER A 286 11.13 18.04 1.22
N LEU A 287 11.57 17.90 -0.03
CA LEU A 287 12.53 16.89 -0.41
C LEU A 287 13.89 17.07 0.29
N ASN A 288 14.39 18.30 0.38
CA ASN A 288 15.65 18.59 1.06
C ASN A 288 15.62 18.15 2.53
N ILE A 289 14.49 18.37 3.22
CA ILE A 289 14.31 17.92 4.61
C ILE A 289 14.28 16.39 4.67
N VAL A 290 13.51 15.74 3.78
CA VAL A 290 13.39 14.28 3.76
C VAL A 290 14.73 13.61 3.48
N LEU A 291 15.50 14.12 2.52
CA LEU A 291 16.84 13.66 2.19
C LEU A 291 17.81 13.85 3.35
N GLY A 292 17.77 15.02 4.00
CA GLY A 292 18.61 15.31 5.16
C GLY A 292 18.32 14.41 6.36
N LEU A 293 17.06 14.04 6.58
CA LEU A 293 16.64 13.23 7.73
C LEU A 293 16.80 11.73 7.52
N PHE A 294 16.50 11.24 6.33
CA PHE A 294 16.31 9.81 6.09
C PHE A 294 17.27 9.22 5.06
N GLY A 295 18.03 10.06 4.36
CA GLY A 295 18.89 9.63 3.27
C GLY A 295 18.11 9.07 2.07
N VAL A 296 18.87 8.60 1.08
CA VAL A 296 18.39 8.21 -0.26
C VAL A 296 17.62 6.85 -0.26
N ASN A 297 17.54 6.14 0.87
CA ASN A 297 17.08 4.74 0.91
C ASN A 297 15.79 4.49 1.72
N CYS A 298 14.84 5.44 1.75
CA CYS A 298 13.77 5.46 2.75
C CYS A 298 12.34 5.27 2.19
N ALA A 299 11.54 4.36 2.79
CA ALA A 299 10.12 4.15 2.48
C ALA A 299 9.23 5.38 2.78
N PHE A 300 9.66 6.30 3.63
CA PHE A 300 9.00 7.60 3.84
C PHE A 300 8.92 8.42 2.55
N VAL A 301 9.91 8.30 1.65
CA VAL A 301 9.90 8.93 0.31
C VAL A 301 8.79 8.33 -0.56
N ALA A 302 8.47 7.04 -0.37
CA ALA A 302 7.35 6.38 -1.06
C ALA A 302 5.99 6.74 -0.46
N ALA A 303 5.94 7.07 0.84
CA ALA A 303 4.72 7.42 1.58
C ALA A 303 4.23 8.88 1.40
N LEU A 304 5.02 9.74 0.77
CA LEU A 304 4.66 11.13 0.41
C LEU A 304 3.80 11.22 -0.87
N LYS A 305 3.24 10.09 -1.31
CA LYS A 305 2.38 9.98 -2.48
C LYS A 305 1.10 10.81 -2.30
N ASN A 306 0.95 11.84 -3.13
CA ASN A 306 -0.27 12.19 -3.87
C ASN A 306 0.10 13.30 -4.87
N ASP A 307 -0.18 12.99 -6.13
CA ASP A 307 -0.22 13.78 -7.38
C ASP A 307 0.60 15.10 -7.53
N GLU A 308 1.29 15.18 -8.68
CA GLU A 308 1.90 16.36 -9.33
C GLU A 308 3.06 17.17 -8.68
N SER A 309 4.31 16.93 -9.12
CA SER A 309 5.06 17.91 -9.95
C SER A 309 6.26 17.26 -10.64
N ILE A 310 6.56 17.75 -11.84
CA ILE A 310 7.53 17.19 -12.80
C ILE A 310 8.97 17.11 -12.25
N ALA A 311 9.38 18.04 -11.38
CA ALA A 311 10.74 18.08 -10.81
C ALA A 311 10.92 17.16 -9.58
N TYR A 312 9.83 16.94 -8.82
CA TYR A 312 9.83 16.07 -7.64
C TYR A 312 10.04 14.60 -8.03
N TYR A 313 9.38 14.15 -9.09
CA TYR A 313 9.46 12.78 -9.53
C TYR A 313 10.85 12.40 -10.08
N GLU A 314 11.57 13.29 -10.78
CA GLU A 314 12.93 12.99 -11.25
C GLU A 314 13.89 12.72 -10.08
N LYS A 315 13.77 13.48 -8.98
CA LYS A 315 14.61 13.30 -7.78
C LYS A 315 14.17 12.11 -6.92
N VAL A 316 12.88 11.89 -6.71
CA VAL A 316 12.35 10.69 -6.03
C VAL A 316 12.70 9.41 -6.78
N LEU A 317 12.70 9.47 -8.12
CA LEU A 317 13.10 8.37 -8.98
C LEU A 317 14.61 8.07 -8.86
N GLN A 318 15.49 9.08 -8.87
CA GLN A 318 16.93 8.89 -8.63
C GLN A 318 17.21 8.25 -7.26
N ILE A 319 16.44 8.66 -6.25
CA ILE A 319 16.48 8.08 -4.91
C ILE A 319 16.07 6.59 -4.96
N ARG A 320 14.94 6.25 -5.60
CA ARG A 320 14.44 4.87 -5.74
C ARG A 320 15.35 3.97 -6.58
N LEU A 321 16.01 4.50 -7.61
CA LEU A 321 16.98 3.77 -8.44
C LEU A 321 18.23 3.36 -7.64
N CYS A 322 18.58 4.08 -6.57
CA CYS A 322 19.70 3.73 -5.69
C CYS A 322 19.37 2.64 -4.66
N ILE A 323 18.09 2.33 -4.42
CA ILE A 323 17.62 1.36 -3.42
C ILE A 323 17.26 0.04 -4.11
N SER A 324 18.12 -0.97 -4.02
CA SER A 324 17.80 -2.29 -4.59
C SER A 324 16.76 -3.06 -3.76
N LYS A 325 15.82 -3.68 -4.50
CA LYS A 325 14.95 -4.85 -4.23
C LYS A 325 13.59 -4.73 -3.54
N THR A 326 13.23 -3.67 -2.82
CA THR A 326 11.86 -3.57 -2.27
C THR A 326 10.98 -2.64 -3.09
N ASN A 327 10.29 -3.29 -4.05
CA ASN A 327 9.11 -2.87 -4.81
C ASN A 327 9.32 -2.20 -6.19
N GLN A 328 9.82 -3.00 -7.15
CA GLN A 328 9.94 -2.66 -8.57
C GLN A 328 8.62 -2.14 -9.20
N ALA A 329 7.45 -2.62 -8.76
CA ALA A 329 6.16 -2.14 -9.27
C ALA A 329 5.91 -0.66 -8.94
N ASP A 330 6.28 -0.22 -7.74
CA ASP A 330 6.15 1.19 -7.34
C ASP A 330 7.09 2.10 -8.12
N ILE A 331 8.25 1.58 -8.53
CA ILE A 331 9.22 2.28 -9.39
C ILE A 331 8.63 2.42 -10.80
N ALA A 332 8.12 1.34 -11.39
CA ALA A 332 7.49 1.35 -12.69
C ALA A 332 6.26 2.29 -12.74
N GLN A 333 5.43 2.29 -11.70
CA GLN A 333 4.30 3.22 -11.61
C GLN A 333 4.76 4.68 -11.55
N SER A 334 5.87 4.97 -10.86
CA SER A 334 6.42 6.32 -10.79
C SER A 334 6.95 6.79 -12.15
N TYR A 335 7.57 5.89 -12.90
CA TYR A 335 7.97 6.12 -14.29
C TYR A 335 6.78 6.41 -15.20
N ASN A 336 5.66 5.68 -15.07
CA ASN A 336 4.44 6.00 -15.82
C ASN A 336 3.91 7.39 -15.47
N ASN A 337 3.85 7.75 -14.19
CA ASN A 337 3.38 9.07 -13.77
C ASN A 337 4.27 10.21 -14.30
N LEU A 338 5.59 10.01 -14.34
CA LEU A 338 6.54 10.91 -15.01
C LEU A 338 6.26 11.06 -16.50
N GLY A 339 6.02 9.92 -17.17
CA GLY A 339 5.63 9.89 -18.56
C GLY A 339 4.39 10.73 -18.83
N HIS A 340 3.39 10.65 -17.96
CA HIS A 340 2.15 11.44 -18.05
C HIS A 340 2.42 12.93 -17.91
N ALA A 341 3.06 13.33 -16.81
CA ALA A 341 3.31 14.75 -16.52
C ALA A 341 4.15 15.42 -17.62
N TYR A 342 5.16 14.73 -18.15
CA TYR A 342 5.92 15.24 -19.29
C TYR A 342 5.13 15.25 -20.60
N SER A 343 4.22 14.30 -20.81
CA SER A 343 3.33 14.30 -21.97
C SER A 343 2.38 15.50 -21.93
N ASP A 344 1.81 15.80 -20.77
CA ASP A 344 0.84 16.89 -20.60
C ASP A 344 1.50 18.27 -20.68
N ASN A 345 2.75 18.39 -20.19
CA ASN A 345 3.61 19.56 -20.41
C ASN A 345 4.22 19.62 -21.84
N GLY A 346 3.78 18.77 -22.78
CA GLY A 346 4.23 18.78 -24.18
C GLY A 346 5.67 18.31 -24.42
N SER A 347 6.37 17.85 -23.38
CA SER A 347 7.74 17.33 -23.43
C SER A 347 7.78 15.85 -23.80
N TYR A 348 7.29 15.53 -25.01
CA TYR A 348 7.04 14.15 -25.43
C TYR A 348 8.28 13.25 -25.51
N HIS A 349 9.50 13.81 -25.67
CA HIS A 349 10.73 13.01 -25.65
C HIS A 349 10.96 12.39 -24.26
N LYS A 350 10.91 13.22 -23.22
CA LYS A 350 11.03 12.76 -21.83
C LYS A 350 9.89 11.81 -21.46
N ALA A 351 8.67 12.09 -21.93
CA ALA A 351 7.54 11.21 -21.72
C ALA A 351 7.81 9.78 -22.24
N THR A 352 8.33 9.66 -23.47
CA THR A 352 8.70 8.36 -24.06
C THR A 352 9.75 7.64 -23.23
N GLU A 353 10.83 8.31 -22.84
CA GLU A 353 11.91 7.72 -22.03
C GLU A 353 11.39 7.14 -20.71
N TYR A 354 10.54 7.88 -20.02
CA TYR A 354 9.97 7.42 -18.75
C TYR A 354 9.00 6.25 -18.92
N TYR A 355 8.12 6.28 -19.93
CA TYR A 355 7.26 5.13 -20.22
C TYR A 355 8.05 3.87 -20.66
N GLU A 356 9.15 4.03 -21.40
CA GLU A 356 10.03 2.90 -21.77
C GLU A 356 10.71 2.30 -20.54
N ASN A 357 11.13 3.15 -19.59
CA ASN A 357 11.68 2.68 -18.32
C ASN A 357 10.64 1.92 -17.47
N ALA A 358 9.41 2.40 -17.38
CA ALA A 358 8.32 1.67 -16.73
C ALA A 358 8.07 0.31 -17.39
N LEU A 359 7.96 0.30 -18.73
CA LEU A 359 7.73 -0.90 -19.52
C LEU A 359 8.83 -1.95 -19.27
N ASN A 360 10.10 -1.55 -19.28
CA ASN A 360 11.23 -2.45 -19.02
C ASN A 360 11.14 -3.12 -17.65
N ILE A 361 10.72 -2.36 -16.62
CA ILE A 361 10.52 -2.91 -15.28
C ILE A 361 9.35 -3.89 -15.27
N TYR A 362 8.18 -3.51 -15.81
CA TYR A 362 7.03 -4.41 -15.84
C TYR A 362 7.30 -5.69 -16.64
N LEU A 363 8.03 -5.61 -17.75
CA LEU A 363 8.50 -6.78 -18.50
C LEU A 363 9.39 -7.68 -17.64
N SER A 364 10.31 -7.09 -16.87
CA SER A 364 11.19 -7.87 -15.98
C SER A 364 10.44 -8.54 -14.83
N MET A 365 9.37 -7.92 -14.34
CA MET A 365 8.58 -8.41 -13.20
C MET A 365 7.57 -9.48 -13.61
N PHE A 366 6.84 -9.23 -14.68
CA PHE A 366 5.63 -9.97 -15.02
C PHE A 366 5.73 -10.72 -16.36
N GLY A 367 6.81 -10.51 -17.11
CA GLY A 367 6.94 -11.01 -18.48
C GLY A 367 6.07 -10.23 -19.46
N THR A 368 5.89 -10.75 -20.66
CA THR A 368 5.23 -10.04 -21.77
C THR A 368 3.71 -10.02 -21.68
N ASN A 369 3.09 -10.92 -20.92
CA ASN A 369 1.64 -11.14 -20.91
C ASN A 369 1.01 -10.69 -19.58
N HIS A 370 1.04 -9.39 -19.32
CA HIS A 370 0.48 -8.77 -18.10
C HIS A 370 -0.27 -7.47 -18.42
N PRO A 371 -1.35 -7.11 -17.68
CA PRO A 371 -2.10 -5.87 -17.94
C PRO A 371 -1.24 -4.61 -17.90
N ASP A 372 -0.35 -4.48 -16.91
CA ASP A 372 0.54 -3.31 -16.77
C ASP A 372 1.51 -3.13 -17.96
N VAL A 373 1.89 -4.24 -18.61
CA VAL A 373 2.73 -4.20 -19.83
C VAL A 373 1.90 -3.69 -21.00
N ALA A 374 0.67 -4.16 -21.17
CA ALA A 374 -0.25 -3.65 -22.20
C ALA A 374 -0.60 -2.17 -21.99
N ASP A 375 -0.76 -1.75 -20.74
CA ASP A 375 -1.00 -0.36 -20.38
C ASP A 375 0.21 0.50 -20.75
N SER A 376 1.43 0.05 -20.42
CA SER A 376 2.67 0.75 -20.78
C SER A 376 2.83 0.92 -22.30
N TYR A 377 2.52 -0.11 -23.10
CA TYR A 377 2.48 0.02 -24.56
C TYR A 377 1.41 1.01 -25.04
N THR A 378 0.24 1.04 -24.39
CA THR A 378 -0.79 2.04 -24.69
C THR A 378 -0.29 3.47 -24.41
N LEU A 379 0.40 3.69 -23.29
CA LEU A 379 0.93 5.01 -22.94
C LEU A 379 1.99 5.49 -23.93
N LEU A 380 2.89 4.60 -24.35
CA LEU A 380 3.84 4.88 -25.43
C LEU A 380 3.13 5.22 -26.75
N GLY A 381 2.04 4.51 -27.06
CA GLY A 381 1.21 4.77 -28.24
C GLY A 381 0.56 6.16 -28.19
N ILE A 382 0.08 6.58 -27.03
CA ILE A 382 -0.51 7.92 -26.83
C ILE A 382 0.55 9.01 -27.08
N VAL A 383 1.76 8.85 -26.55
CA VAL A 383 2.84 9.83 -26.77
C VAL A 383 3.24 9.88 -28.24
N SER A 384 3.38 8.72 -28.89
CA SER A 384 3.69 8.63 -30.32
C SER A 384 2.62 9.32 -31.17
N LYS A 385 1.33 9.15 -30.81
CA LYS A 385 0.20 9.84 -31.45
C LYS A 385 0.31 11.35 -31.30
N ASN A 386 0.66 11.84 -30.11
CA ASN A 386 0.81 13.27 -29.83
C ASN A 386 2.00 13.88 -30.57
N LYS A 387 3.06 13.09 -30.86
CA LYS A 387 4.17 13.47 -31.75
C LYS A 387 3.80 13.43 -33.24
N GLY A 388 2.66 12.86 -33.62
CA GLY A 388 2.26 12.63 -35.02
C GLY A 388 2.88 11.38 -35.66
N GLU A 389 3.51 10.51 -34.87
CA GLU A 389 4.15 9.26 -35.31
C GLU A 389 3.10 8.14 -35.41
N PHE A 390 2.21 8.23 -36.40
CA PHE A 390 1.05 7.34 -36.50
C PHE A 390 1.42 5.87 -36.76
N ASP A 391 2.51 5.59 -37.48
CA ASP A 391 2.98 4.21 -37.69
C ASP A 391 3.39 3.54 -36.38
N LYS A 392 4.21 4.23 -35.58
CA LYS A 392 4.64 3.77 -34.26
C LYS A 392 3.46 3.64 -33.29
N THR A 393 2.51 4.56 -33.37
CA THR A 393 1.25 4.50 -32.60
C THR A 393 0.49 3.22 -32.87
N ILE A 394 0.32 2.87 -34.15
CA ILE A 394 -0.41 1.66 -34.58
C ILE A 394 0.31 0.41 -34.07
N GLU A 395 1.64 0.34 -34.22
CA GLU A 395 2.45 -0.79 -33.73
C GLU A 395 2.27 -1.00 -32.23
N LEU A 396 2.42 0.06 -31.44
CA LEU A 396 2.32 0.00 -29.97
C LEU A 396 0.91 -0.38 -29.50
N TYR A 397 -0.13 0.19 -30.09
CA TYR A 397 -1.51 -0.19 -29.76
C TYR A 397 -1.85 -1.63 -30.21
N ASP A 398 -1.31 -2.11 -31.32
CA ASP A 398 -1.51 -3.49 -31.77
C ASP A 398 -0.86 -4.50 -30.80
N ILE A 399 0.33 -4.19 -30.28
CA ILE A 399 0.97 -4.99 -29.22
C ILE A 399 0.09 -5.01 -27.96
N ALA A 400 -0.38 -3.85 -27.48
CA ALA A 400 -1.25 -3.76 -26.31
C ALA A 400 -2.56 -4.54 -26.50
N LEU A 401 -3.18 -4.45 -27.69
CA LEU A 401 -4.40 -5.19 -28.03
C LEU A 401 -4.17 -6.71 -28.00
N LYS A 402 -3.05 -7.20 -28.56
CA LYS A 402 -2.71 -8.63 -28.54
C LYS A 402 -2.61 -9.15 -27.11
N ILE A 403 -1.86 -8.46 -26.25
CA ILE A 403 -1.71 -8.82 -24.83
C ILE A 403 -3.08 -8.82 -24.13
N ARG A 404 -3.89 -7.76 -24.27
CA ARG A 404 -5.22 -7.70 -23.64
C ARG A 404 -6.16 -8.80 -24.12
N ARG A 405 -6.11 -9.19 -25.39
CA ARG A 405 -6.88 -10.34 -25.91
C ARG A 405 -6.42 -11.66 -25.31
N GLU A 406 -5.13 -11.85 -25.11
CA GLU A 406 -4.59 -13.06 -24.48
C GLU A 406 -5.01 -13.17 -23.00
N ILE A 407 -5.03 -12.06 -22.26
CA ILE A 407 -5.37 -12.04 -20.84
C ILE A 407 -6.88 -12.12 -20.60
N PHE A 408 -7.66 -11.32 -21.33
CA PHE A 408 -9.08 -11.08 -21.02
C PHE A 408 -10.03 -11.74 -22.03
N GLY A 409 -9.52 -12.37 -23.09
CA GLY A 409 -10.31 -12.83 -24.22
C GLY A 409 -10.82 -11.69 -25.11
N SER A 410 -11.64 -12.01 -26.10
CA SER A 410 -12.09 -11.04 -27.12
C SER A 410 -13.24 -10.13 -26.67
N ALA A 411 -13.94 -10.47 -25.59
CA ALA A 411 -15.12 -9.74 -25.11
C ALA A 411 -14.82 -9.14 -23.72
N ASN A 412 -14.02 -8.07 -23.71
CA ASN A 412 -13.71 -7.29 -22.50
C ASN A 412 -13.65 -5.80 -22.85
N LYS A 413 -14.12 -4.92 -21.95
CA LYS A 413 -14.10 -3.46 -22.18
C LYS A 413 -12.70 -2.94 -22.55
N THR A 414 -11.63 -3.43 -21.91
CA THR A 414 -10.25 -3.01 -22.19
C THR A 414 -9.78 -3.37 -23.60
N VAL A 415 -10.30 -4.46 -24.17
CA VAL A 415 -10.10 -4.83 -25.57
C VAL A 415 -10.88 -3.89 -26.48
N GLY A 416 -12.10 -3.51 -26.11
CA GLY A 416 -12.89 -2.48 -26.79
C GLY A 416 -12.15 -1.13 -26.84
N ASP A 417 -11.60 -0.69 -25.71
CA ASP A 417 -10.81 0.56 -25.60
C ASP A 417 -9.54 0.51 -26.47
N SER A 418 -8.91 -0.66 -26.58
CA SER A 418 -7.76 -0.88 -27.47
C SER A 418 -8.14 -0.79 -28.95
N CYS A 419 -9.24 -1.42 -29.33
CA CYS A 419 -9.79 -1.34 -30.68
C CYS A 419 -10.18 0.11 -31.03
N TRP A 420 -10.80 0.83 -30.10
CA TRP A 420 -11.11 2.25 -30.28
C TRP A 420 -9.86 3.09 -30.57
N ASN A 421 -8.81 2.91 -29.77
CA ASN A 421 -7.54 3.61 -29.94
C ASN A 421 -6.85 3.30 -31.29
N LEU A 422 -6.89 2.04 -31.75
CA LEU A 422 -6.41 1.68 -33.09
C LEU A 422 -7.27 2.31 -34.19
N GLY A 423 -8.59 2.34 -34.03
CA GLY A 423 -9.51 3.03 -34.94
C GLY A 423 -9.12 4.50 -35.13
N LEU A 424 -8.86 5.21 -34.03
CA LEU A 424 -8.40 6.60 -34.06
C LEU A 424 -7.04 6.76 -34.76
N ALA A 425 -6.09 5.86 -34.49
CA ALA A 425 -4.76 5.91 -35.10
C ALA A 425 -4.82 5.69 -36.62
N PHE A 426 -5.57 4.70 -37.09
CA PHE A 426 -5.79 4.45 -38.52
C PHE A 426 -6.55 5.58 -39.21
N GLU A 427 -7.54 6.19 -38.55
CA GLU A 427 -8.27 7.36 -39.09
C GLU A 427 -7.31 8.55 -39.28
N ARG A 428 -6.44 8.82 -38.30
CA ARG A 428 -5.43 9.90 -38.39
C ARG A 428 -4.40 9.65 -39.49
N LYS A 429 -4.05 8.39 -39.76
CA LYS A 429 -3.20 7.99 -40.89
C LYS A 429 -3.92 8.04 -42.25
N GLY A 430 -5.24 8.29 -42.26
CA GLY A 430 -6.07 8.30 -43.48
C GLY A 430 -6.54 6.93 -43.95
N GLN A 431 -6.24 5.86 -43.21
CA GLN A 431 -6.63 4.48 -43.53
C GLN A 431 -8.04 4.17 -43.00
N ASN A 432 -9.02 4.91 -43.50
CA ASN A 432 -10.40 4.94 -42.97
C ASN A 432 -11.11 3.57 -43.01
N GLU A 433 -10.82 2.72 -43.99
CA GLU A 433 -11.41 1.39 -44.07
C GLU A 433 -10.95 0.49 -42.91
N ILE A 434 -9.66 0.56 -42.56
CA ILE A 434 -9.10 -0.20 -41.45
C ILE A 434 -9.62 0.38 -40.13
N ALA A 435 -9.65 1.71 -40.00
CA ALA A 435 -10.23 2.38 -38.84
C ALA A 435 -11.68 1.93 -38.58
N CYS A 436 -12.49 1.84 -39.63
CA CYS A 436 -13.88 1.40 -39.53
C CYS A 436 -14.01 -0.04 -39.00
N LYS A 437 -13.09 -0.94 -39.34
CA LYS A 437 -13.09 -2.33 -38.81
C LYS A 437 -12.86 -2.35 -37.30
N TYR A 438 -11.91 -1.55 -36.82
CA TYR A 438 -11.63 -1.45 -35.38
C TYR A 438 -12.75 -0.74 -34.62
N TYR A 439 -13.34 0.32 -35.17
CA TYR A 439 -14.53 0.96 -34.58
C TYR A 439 -15.73 0.00 -34.50
N LEU A 440 -15.93 -0.84 -35.52
CA LEU A 440 -16.97 -1.87 -35.51
C LEU A 440 -16.74 -2.88 -34.39
N GLU A 441 -15.49 -3.28 -34.16
CA GLU A 441 -15.15 -4.19 -33.07
C GLU A 441 -15.36 -3.55 -31.69
N ALA A 442 -14.89 -2.30 -31.51
CA ALA A 442 -15.11 -1.54 -30.29
C ALA A 442 -16.61 -1.35 -30.00
N TRP A 443 -17.40 -0.97 -31.00
CA TRP A 443 -18.86 -0.83 -30.88
C TRP A 443 -19.52 -2.14 -30.41
N LYS A 444 -19.19 -3.29 -31.00
CA LYS A 444 -19.74 -4.59 -30.59
C LYS A 444 -19.47 -4.89 -29.11
N ILE A 445 -18.26 -4.58 -28.65
CA ILE A 445 -17.86 -4.78 -27.25
C ILE A 445 -18.62 -3.78 -26.36
N TYR A 446 -18.62 -2.49 -26.68
CA TYR A 446 -19.32 -1.48 -25.88
C TYR A 446 -20.83 -1.74 -25.79
N SER A 447 -21.47 -2.14 -26.88
CA SER A 447 -22.88 -2.56 -26.89
C SER A 447 -23.17 -3.69 -25.92
N MET A 448 -22.25 -4.66 -25.78
CA MET A 448 -22.40 -5.81 -24.89
C MET A 448 -22.24 -5.43 -23.41
N PHE A 449 -21.32 -4.52 -23.07
CA PHE A 449 -20.96 -4.21 -21.67
C PHE A 449 -21.60 -2.94 -21.12
N LEU A 450 -21.75 -1.90 -21.94
CA LEU A 450 -22.22 -0.57 -21.56
C LEU A 450 -23.64 -0.30 -22.06
N GLY A 451 -24.09 -1.06 -23.07
CA GLY A 451 -25.41 -0.91 -23.70
C GLY A 451 -25.40 0.06 -24.88
N GLU A 452 -26.45 0.00 -25.72
CA GLU A 452 -26.57 0.77 -26.97
C GLU A 452 -26.71 2.28 -26.80
N TRP A 453 -27.04 2.75 -25.59
CA TRP A 453 -27.30 4.16 -25.29
C TRP A 453 -26.17 4.83 -24.53
N ASN A 454 -25.14 4.08 -24.16
CA ASN A 454 -23.94 4.63 -23.55
C ASN A 454 -23.17 5.51 -24.57
N GLU A 455 -22.51 6.55 -24.07
CA GLU A 455 -21.84 7.57 -24.87
C GLU A 455 -20.77 6.98 -25.78
N GLU A 456 -19.90 6.11 -25.25
CA GLU A 456 -18.83 5.46 -26.01
C GLU A 456 -19.38 4.54 -27.11
N THR A 457 -20.46 3.80 -26.81
CA THR A 457 -21.16 2.97 -27.82
C THR A 457 -21.71 3.84 -28.95
N LEU A 458 -22.33 4.97 -28.62
CA LEU A 458 -22.90 5.89 -29.59
C LEU A 458 -21.82 6.56 -30.44
N GLU A 459 -20.69 6.94 -29.86
CA GLU A 459 -19.58 7.55 -30.59
C GLU A 459 -18.97 6.58 -31.61
N ALA A 460 -18.74 5.32 -31.21
CA ALA A 460 -18.29 4.27 -32.13
C ALA A 460 -19.26 4.08 -33.30
N LYS A 461 -20.56 4.07 -33.02
CA LYS A 461 -21.61 4.00 -34.05
C LYS A 461 -21.58 5.19 -35.01
N GLN A 462 -21.30 6.40 -34.51
CA GLN A 462 -21.17 7.60 -35.35
C GLN A 462 -19.92 7.54 -36.24
N LYS A 463 -18.78 7.12 -35.69
CA LYS A 463 -17.53 6.93 -36.47
C LYS A 463 -17.71 5.95 -37.62
N ILE A 464 -18.38 4.81 -37.36
CA ILE A 464 -18.71 3.81 -38.39
C ILE A 464 -19.60 4.43 -39.47
N LYS A 465 -20.69 5.13 -39.10
CA LYS A 465 -21.58 5.79 -40.06
C LYS A 465 -20.84 6.80 -40.94
N LYS A 466 -19.95 7.60 -40.36
CA LYS A 466 -19.15 8.60 -41.10
C LYS A 466 -18.20 7.93 -42.09
N ALA A 467 -17.54 6.84 -41.69
CA ALA A 467 -16.65 6.08 -42.57
C ALA A 467 -17.42 5.44 -43.75
N LEU A 468 -18.62 4.91 -43.50
CA LEU A 468 -19.46 4.32 -44.54
C LEU A 468 -20.03 5.36 -45.52
N ARG A 469 -20.42 6.56 -45.06
CA ARG A 469 -20.90 7.63 -45.94
C ARG A 469 -19.83 8.12 -46.91
N LYS A 470 -18.60 8.34 -46.43
CA LYS A 470 -17.46 8.73 -47.29
C LYS A 470 -17.14 7.73 -48.41
N ARG A 471 -17.54 6.47 -48.25
CA ARG A 471 -17.38 5.44 -49.28
C ARG A 471 -18.42 5.55 -50.40
N VAL A 472 -19.62 6.03 -50.06
CA VAL A 472 -20.73 6.22 -51.02
C VAL A 472 -20.55 7.52 -51.81
N ASP A 473 -19.97 8.56 -51.20
CA ASP A 473 -19.77 9.87 -51.85
C ASP A 473 -18.45 9.96 -52.67
N GLY A 474 -17.66 8.88 -52.71
CA GLY A 474 -16.33 8.83 -53.36
C GLY A 474 -16.20 7.82 -54.50
N GLU A 475 -17.31 7.19 -54.90
CA GLU A 475 -17.49 6.48 -56.18
C GLU A 475 -18.21 7.41 -57.16
#